data_AF-A0A6J4IQJ0-F1
#
_entry.id   AF-A0A6J4IQJ0-F1
#
_cell.length_a   1.000
_cell.length_b   1.000
_cell.length_c   1.000
_cell.angle_alpha   90.00
_cell.angle_beta   90.00
_cell.angle_gamma   90.00
#
_symmetry.space_group_name_H-M   'P 1'
#
loop_
_entity.id
_entity.type
_entity.pdbx_description
1 polymer ?
#
loop_
_entity_poly.entity_id
_entity_poly.type
_entity_poly.pdbx_seq_one_letter_code
_entity_poly.pdbx_strand_id
1 'polypeptide(L)' 'MDRRAQPRSSLYRAHRLVARGVAPTGWTVSIHPPGGQPRAVLRNTVPNGLAILLEEARQQVDRRLDGALWQREP' A
#
# COMPACT_ATOMS: atom_id res chain seq x y z
N MET A 1 -22.23 -11.74 2.34
CA MET A 1 -21.07 -11.47 1.47
C MET A 1 -20.22 -10.39 2.14
N ASP A 2 -19.00 -10.72 2.57
CA ASP A 2 -18.13 -9.77 3.27
C ASP A 2 -17.55 -8.75 2.30
N ARG A 3 -18.01 -7.49 2.36
CA ARG A 3 -17.54 -6.42 1.46
C ARG A 3 -16.05 -6.09 1.62
N ARG A 4 -15.38 -6.59 2.68
CA ARG A 4 -13.94 -6.42 2.87
C ARG A 4 -13.11 -7.36 1.99
N ALA A 5 -13.68 -8.45 1.50
CA ALA A 5 -12.99 -9.37 0.60
C ALA A 5 -12.74 -8.79 -0.80
N GLN A 6 -13.49 -7.75 -1.19
CA GLN A 6 -13.31 -7.08 -2.48
C GLN A 6 -12.07 -6.18 -2.44
N PRO A 7 -11.10 -6.36 -3.36
CA PRO A 7 -9.93 -5.52 -3.40
C PRO A 7 -10.30 -4.09 -3.82
N ARG A 8 -9.86 -3.10 -3.04
CA ARG A 8 -9.99 -1.67 -3.36
C ARG A 8 -8.66 -1.17 -3.89
N SER A 9 -8.62 -0.77 -5.15
CA SER A 9 -7.42 -0.17 -5.75
C SER A 9 -7.51 1.35 -5.79
N SER A 10 -6.42 2.02 -5.45
CA SER A 10 -6.24 3.47 -5.65
C SER A 10 -4.88 3.76 -6.27
N LEU A 11 -4.76 4.85 -7.00
CA LEU A 11 -3.49 5.34 -7.52
C LEU A 11 -2.93 6.44 -6.59
N TYR A 12 -1.63 6.41 -6.34
CA TYR A 12 -0.88 7.43 -5.59
C TYR A 12 0.52 7.59 -6.18
N ARG A 13 0.86 8.79 -6.68
CA ARG A 13 2.16 9.09 -7.32
C ARG A 13 2.64 8.01 -8.30
N ALA A 14 1.77 7.65 -9.25
CA ALA A 14 1.96 6.56 -10.23
C ALA A 14 2.12 5.14 -9.64
N HIS A 15 1.99 4.95 -8.33
CA HIS A 15 1.94 3.65 -7.68
C HIS A 15 0.48 3.22 -7.48
N ARG A 16 0.17 1.95 -7.73
CA ARG A 16 -1.15 1.36 -7.46
C ARG A 16 -1.13 0.71 -6.07
N LEU A 17 -2.01 1.19 -5.18
CA LEU A 17 -2.24 0.64 -3.86
C LEU A 17 -3.47 -0.27 -3.93
N VAL A 18 -3.34 -1.53 -3.52
CA VAL A 18 -4.42 -2.52 -3.53
C VAL A 18 -4.70 -2.97 -2.10
N ALA A 19 -5.82 -2.53 -1.53
CA ALA A 19 -6.26 -2.93 -0.20
C ALA A 19 -7.22 -4.14 -0.28
N ARG A 20 -7.00 -5.15 0.55
CA ARG A 20 -7.85 -6.35 0.67
C ARG A 20 -8.07 -6.66 2.14
N GLY A 21 -9.32 -6.90 2.55
CA GLY A 21 -9.64 -7.39 3.89
C GLY A 21 -9.22 -8.85 4.06
N VAL A 22 -8.71 -9.18 5.25
CA VAL A 22 -8.30 -10.54 5.62
C VAL A 22 -9.19 -11.02 6.76
N ALA A 23 -9.76 -12.21 6.61
CA ALA A 23 -10.57 -12.85 7.66
C ALA A 23 -9.66 -13.44 8.76
N PRO A 24 -10.08 -13.45 10.04
CA PRO A 24 -11.35 -12.94 10.58
C PRO A 24 -11.35 -11.42 10.80
N THR A 25 -10.18 -10.81 11.03
CA THR A 25 -10.02 -9.36 11.17
C THR A 25 -8.69 -8.91 10.58
N GLY A 26 -8.73 -7.83 9.82
CA GLY A 26 -7.53 -7.17 9.31
C GLY A 26 -7.62 -6.79 7.84
N TRP A 27 -6.52 -6.21 7.39
CA TRP A 27 -6.35 -5.64 6.08
C TRP A 27 -4.93 -5.89 5.59
N THR A 28 -4.80 -6.05 4.29
CA THR A 28 -3.52 -6.10 3.59
C THR A 28 -3.52 -5.04 2.51
N VAL A 29 -2.45 -4.26 2.40
CA VAL A 29 -2.25 -3.27 1.33
C VAL A 29 -1.01 -3.65 0.53
N SER A 30 -1.17 -3.91 -0.75
CA SER A 30 -0.08 -4.18 -1.69
C SER A 30 0.26 -2.93 -2.48
N ILE A 31 1.55 -2.59 -2.56
CA ILE A 31 2.08 -1.45 -3.32
C ILE A 31 2.69 -1.95 -4.61
N HIS A 32 2.14 -1.47 -5.73
CA HIS A 32 2.59 -1.79 -7.08
C HIS A 32 3.24 -0.55 -7.70
N PRO A 33 4.55 -0.59 -8.04
CA PRO A 33 5.19 0.49 -8.77
C PRO A 33 4.69 0.57 -10.24
N PRO A 34 4.88 1.72 -10.93
CA PRO A 34 4.42 1.94 -12.31
C PRO A 34 5.06 1.05 -13.40
N GLY A 35 5.78 -0.01 -13.03
CA GLY A 35 6.50 -0.85 -13.99
C GLY A 35 6.77 -2.28 -13.52
N GLY A 36 6.00 -2.84 -12.57
CA GLY A 36 6.26 -4.23 -12.17
C GLY A 36 5.40 -4.83 -11.07
N GLN A 37 5.90 -5.95 -10.58
CA GLN A 37 5.27 -6.80 -9.57
C GLN A 37 5.09 -6.08 -8.22
N PRO A 38 4.07 -6.47 -7.43
CA PRO A 38 3.89 -5.96 -6.08
C PRO A 38 5.18 -6.13 -5.28
N ARG A 39 5.67 -5.02 -4.73
CA ARG A 39 7.00 -5.01 -4.08
C ARG A 39 6.93 -4.87 -2.57
N ALA A 40 5.83 -4.32 -2.04
CA ALA A 40 5.60 -4.22 -0.62
C ALA A 40 4.18 -4.65 -0.30
N VAL A 41 4.03 -5.43 0.77
CA VAL A 41 2.75 -5.90 1.29
C VAL A 41 2.70 -5.54 2.77
N LEU A 42 1.87 -4.55 3.10
CA LEU A 42 1.60 -4.15 4.47
C LEU A 42 0.41 -4.95 4.99
N ARG A 43 0.49 -5.44 6.23
CA ARG A 43 -0.59 -6.18 6.88
C ARG A 43 -0.88 -5.59 8.24
N ASN A 44 -2.16 -5.42 8.54
CA ASN A 44 -2.63 -5.01 9.86
C ASN A 44 -3.78 -5.94 10.26
N THR A 45 -3.73 -6.48 11.47
CA THR A 45 -4.76 -7.37 12.03
C THR A 45 -5.91 -6.61 12.70
N VAL A 46 -5.78 -5.27 12.82
CA VAL A 46 -6.78 -4.40 13.44
C VAL A 46 -7.95 -4.14 12.47
N PRO A 47 -9.22 -4.31 12.89
CA PRO A 47 -10.40 -4.11 12.04
C PRO A 47 -10.52 -2.72 11.40
N ASN A 48 -10.12 -1.68 12.13
CA ASN A 48 -10.15 -0.28 11.70
C ASN A 48 -8.78 0.23 11.22
N GLY A 49 -7.81 -0.67 11.03
CA GLY A 49 -6.43 -0.33 10.69
C GLY A 49 -6.20 0.03 9.22
N LEU A 50 -7.23 0.05 8.37
CA LEU A 50 -7.09 0.31 6.94
C LEU A 50 -6.58 1.73 6.64
N ALA A 51 -7.12 2.74 7.31
CA ALA A 51 -6.69 4.13 7.11
C ALA A 51 -5.20 4.28 7.45
N ILE A 52 -4.78 3.68 8.56
CA ILE A 52 -3.37 3.65 8.99
C ILE A 52 -2.50 2.95 7.94
N LEU A 53 -2.92 1.77 7.45
CA LEU A 53 -2.19 1.05 6.42
C LEU A 53 -2.05 1.83 5.11
N LEU A 54 -3.08 2.59 4.72
CA LEU A 54 -3.04 3.43 3.53
C LEU A 54 -2.08 4.61 3.69
N GLU A 55 -2.07 5.25 4.87
CA GLU A 55 -1.11 6.31 5.18
C GLU A 55 0.32 5.78 5.23
N GLU A 56 0.55 4.63 5.87
CA GLU A 56 1.86 3.96 5.87
C GLU A 56 2.31 3.59 4.44
N ALA A 57 1.39 3.10 3.60
CA ALA A 57 1.67 2.80 2.21
C ALA A 57 2.08 4.05 1.42
N ARG A 58 1.40 5.19 1.64
CA ARG A 58 1.75 6.48 1.04
C ARG A 58 3.12 6.94 1.51
N GLN A 59 3.40 6.89 2.80
CA GLN A 59 4.72 7.23 3.35
C GLN A 59 5.83 6.33 2.81
N GLN A 60 5.58 5.04 2.57
CA GLN A 60 6.56 4.17 1.90
C GLN A 60 6.82 4.59 0.45
N VAL A 61 5.77 4.97 -0.30
CA VAL A 61 5.91 5.50 -1.65
C VAL A 61 6.68 6.82 -1.63
N ASP A 62 6.36 7.74 -0.72
CA ASP A 62 7.02 9.03 -0.59
C ASP A 62 8.49 8.87 -0.20
N ARG A 63 8.79 8.08 0.83
CA ARG A 63 10.18 7.73 1.20
C ARG A 63 10.94 7.06 0.07
N ARG A 64 10.27 6.36 -0.84
CA ARG A 64 10.93 5.73 -1.99
C ARG A 64 11.22 6.73 -3.11
N LEU A 65 10.32 7.67 -3.35
CA LEU A 65 10.51 8.71 -4.37
C LEU A 65 11.54 9.75 -3.90
N ASP A 66 11.44 10.19 -2.65
CA ASP A 66 12.45 11.01 -1.98
C ASP A 66 13.76 10.23 -1.82
N GLY A 67 13.63 8.93 -1.50
CA GLY A 67 14.68 7.94 -1.52
C GLY A 67 15.31 7.66 -2.88
N ALA A 68 14.82 8.23 -3.98
CA ALA A 68 15.49 8.20 -5.28
C ALA A 68 16.21 9.52 -5.57
N LEU A 69 15.90 10.59 -4.82
CA LEU A 69 16.53 11.90 -4.94
C LEU A 69 17.93 11.93 -4.29
N TRP A 70 18.14 11.33 -3.11
CA TRP A 70 19.48 11.21 -2.49
C TRP A 70 20.45 10.29 -3.24
N GLN A 71 19.96 9.39 -4.11
CA GLN A 71 20.82 8.58 -4.99
C GLN A 71 21.22 9.31 -6.29
N ARG A 72 20.79 10.57 -6.45
CA ARG A 72 21.12 11.44 -7.59
C ARG A 72 21.99 12.63 -7.17
N GLU A 73 22.86 12.44 -6.19
CA GLU A 73 23.99 13.35 -6.01
C GLU A 73 25.21 12.82 -6.80
N PRO A 74 25.93 13.70 -7.53
CA PRO A 74 26.85 13.36 -8.62
C PRO A 74 28.17 12.71 -8.19
#